data_AF-A0A9J9KLA1-F1
#
_entry.id   AF-A0A9J9KLA1-F1
#
_cell.length_a   1.000
_cell.length_b   1.000
_cell.length_c   1.000
_cell.angle_alpha   90.00
_cell.angle_beta   90.00
_cell.angle_gamma   90.00
#
_symmetry.space_group_name_H-M   'P 1'
#
loop_
_entity.id
_entity.type
_entity.pdbx_description
1 polymer ?
#
loop_
_entity_poly.entity_id
_entity_poly.type
_entity_poly.pdbx_seq_one_letter_code
_entity_poly.pdbx_strand_id
1 'polypeptide(L)'
;MGEAIAALLGAVLEVAMIFTGKAVVSAASFGRWRGEQLSSSEGRIHSPAGALSFKRDGQRVFTATGLFFIGGMFYALFALAALLFAALA
;
A
#
# COMPACT_ATOMS: atom_id res chain seq x y z
N MET A 1 21.13 18.51 -8.45
CA MET A 1 21.20 17.06 -8.77
C MET A 1 20.70 16.21 -7.59
N GLY A 2 21.14 16.46 -6.34
CA GLY A 2 20.65 15.74 -5.15
C GLY A 2 19.13 15.76 -4.96
N GLU A 3 18.49 16.93 -5.10
CA GLU A 3 17.02 17.07 -5.01
C GLU A 3 16.25 16.17 -5.99
N ALA A 4 16.73 16.10 -7.25
CA ALA A 4 16.10 15.27 -8.28
C ALA A 4 16.23 13.77 -7.96
N ILE A 5 17.38 13.36 -7.42
CA ILE A 5 17.62 11.98 -6.98
C ILE A 5 16.72 11.64 -5.79
N ALA A 6 16.61 12.53 -4.80
CA ALA A 6 15.74 12.34 -3.64
C ALA A 6 14.27 12.21 -4.05
N ALA A 7 13.80 13.07 -4.96
CA ALA A 7 12.45 12.99 -5.51
C ALA A 7 12.20 11.68 -6.25
N LEU A 8 13.18 11.22 -7.06
CA LEU A 8 13.08 9.95 -7.78
C LEU A 8 13.01 8.76 -6.81
N LEU A 9 13.89 8.73 -5.80
CA LEU A 9 13.89 7.68 -4.78
C LEU A 9 12.58 7.67 -3.97
N GLY A 10 12.07 8.85 -3.61
CA GLY A 10 10.77 8.99 -2.96
C GLY A 10 9.63 8.42 -3.80
N ALA A 11 9.59 8.73 -5.10
CA ALA A 11 8.58 8.20 -6.00
C ALA A 11 8.68 6.68 -6.17
N VAL A 12 9.90 6.14 -6.31
CA VAL A 12 10.14 4.70 -6.39
C VAL A 12 9.68 4.00 -5.11
N LEU A 13 10.00 4.57 -3.95
CA LEU A 13 9.58 4.04 -2.65
C LEU A 13 8.06 4.04 -2.52
N GLU A 14 7.40 5.15 -2.89
CA GLU A 14 5.95 5.26 -2.85
C GLU A 14 5.27 4.19 -3.72
N VAL A 15 5.75 4.04 -4.96
CA VAL A 15 5.27 2.99 -5.89
C VAL A 15 5.48 1.60 -5.27
N ALA A 16 6.67 1.31 -4.76
CA ALA A 16 6.97 0.03 -4.13
C ALA A 16 6.01 -0.27 -2.95
N MET A 17 5.76 0.71 -2.08
CA MET A 17 4.82 0.57 -0.96
C MET A 17 3.40 0.28 -1.43
N ILE A 18 2.91 1.00 -2.44
CA ILE A 18 1.56 0.79 -2.99
C ILE A 18 1.43 -0.61 -3.59
N PHE A 19 2.41 -1.07 -4.38
CA PHE A 19 2.38 -2.40 -4.98
C PHE A 19 2.48 -3.51 -3.94
N THR A 20 3.33 -3.36 -2.91
CA THR A 20 3.39 -4.28 -1.78
C THR A 20 2.05 -4.32 -1.04
N GLY A 21 1.44 -3.16 -0.77
CA GLY A 21 0.11 -3.08 -0.17
C GLY A 21 -0.95 -3.81 -0.97
N LYS A 22 -0.91 -3.71 -2.31
CA LYS A 22 -1.82 -4.47 -3.20
C LYS A 22 -1.62 -5.97 -3.06
N ALA A 23 -0.37 -6.42 -3.05
CA ALA A 23 -0.05 -7.83 -2.89
C ALA A 23 -0.55 -8.36 -1.53
N VAL A 24 -0.32 -7.61 -0.45
CA VAL A 24 -0.79 -7.94 0.91
C VAL A 24 -2.31 -8.03 0.96
N VAL A 25 -3.03 -7.02 0.45
CA VAL A 25 -4.51 -7.01 0.42
C VAL A 25 -5.05 -8.19 -0.39
N SER A 26 -4.45 -8.46 -1.56
CA SER A 26 -4.85 -9.58 -2.40
C SER A 26 -4.64 -10.92 -1.68
N ALA A 27 -3.47 -11.13 -1.09
CA ALA A 27 -3.15 -12.35 -0.37
C ALA A 27 -4.02 -12.54 0.88
N ALA A 28 -4.15 -11.51 1.72
CA ALA A 28 -4.91 -11.56 2.96
C ALA A 28 -6.42 -11.75 2.74
N SER A 29 -6.94 -11.28 1.60
CA SER A 29 -8.36 -11.40 1.24
C SER A 29 -8.67 -12.56 0.31
N PHE A 30 -7.67 -13.38 -0.07
CA PHE A 30 -7.80 -14.42 -1.11
C PHE A 30 -8.40 -13.86 -2.42
N GLY A 31 -7.95 -12.67 -2.82
CA GLY A 31 -8.41 -11.97 -4.02
C GLY A 31 -9.80 -11.33 -3.93
N ARG A 32 -10.46 -11.34 -2.75
CA ARG A 32 -11.78 -10.72 -2.56
C ARG A 32 -11.73 -9.20 -2.47
N TRP A 33 -10.60 -8.63 -2.07
CA TRP A 33 -10.40 -7.19 -1.98
C TRP A 33 -9.46 -6.71 -3.09
N ARG A 34 -9.73 -5.50 -3.59
CA ARG A 34 -8.98 -4.91 -4.70
C ARG A 34 -8.24 -3.67 -4.23
N GLY A 35 -7.07 -3.41 -4.81
CA GLY A 35 -6.45 -2.10 -4.76
C GLY A 35 -6.96 -1.18 -5.86
N GLU A 36 -7.02 0.11 -5.58
CA GLU A 36 -7.29 1.14 -6.59
C GLU A 36 -6.29 1.05 -7.75
N GLN A 37 -6.77 1.25 -8.98
CA GLN A 37 -5.89 1.32 -10.15
C GLN A 37 -5.17 2.67 -10.16
N LEU A 38 -3.84 2.67 -10.33
CA LEU A 38 -3.03 3.89 -10.36
C LEU A 38 -3.41 4.84 -11.51
N SER A 39 -4.00 4.31 -12.59
CA SER A 39 -4.48 5.05 -13.75
C SER A 39 -5.88 5.64 -13.58
N SER A 40 -6.62 5.26 -12.53
CA SER A 40 -8.00 5.67 -12.31
C SER A 40 -8.12 6.49 -11.04
N SER A 41 -8.78 7.65 -11.10
CA SER A 41 -9.08 8.47 -9.93
C SER A 41 -10.30 7.97 -9.16
N GLU A 42 -10.38 6.66 -8.96
CA GLU A 42 -11.57 5.96 -8.47
C GLU A 42 -11.91 6.38 -7.03
N GLY A 43 -10.90 6.50 -6.18
CA GLY A 43 -11.02 6.95 -4.80
C GLY A 43 -11.46 8.41 -4.71
N ARG A 44 -11.03 9.27 -5.62
CA ARG A 44 -11.47 10.68 -5.64
C ARG A 44 -12.93 10.84 -6.02
N ILE A 45 -13.49 9.91 -6.79
CA ILE A 45 -14.87 9.97 -7.30
C ILE A 45 -15.83 9.28 -6.33
N HIS A 46 -15.43 8.16 -5.73
CA HIS A 46 -16.33 7.28 -4.98
C HIS A 46 -16.02 7.20 -3.48
N SER A 47 -14.97 7.87 -3.01
CA SER A 47 -14.55 7.84 -1.61
C SER A 47 -14.62 9.23 -0.98
N PRO A 48 -14.93 9.33 0.33
CA PRO A 48 -14.68 10.55 1.10
C PRO A 48 -13.21 10.96 1.00
N ALA A 49 -12.94 12.27 1.05
CA ALA A 49 -11.57 12.77 1.08
C ALA A 49 -10.80 12.13 2.25
N GLY A 50 -9.64 11.53 1.95
CA GLY A 50 -8.77 10.89 2.96
C GLY A 50 -9.18 9.46 3.36
N ALA A 51 -10.21 8.87 2.77
CA ALA A 51 -10.54 7.48 3.07
C ALA A 51 -9.46 6.50 2.54
N LEU A 52 -9.11 5.53 3.38
CA LEU A 52 -8.11 4.49 3.07
C LEU A 52 -8.71 3.29 2.34
N SER A 53 -10.03 3.11 2.43
CA SER A 53 -10.77 2.12 1.68
C SER A 53 -12.23 2.54 1.53
N PHE A 54 -12.89 2.05 0.50
CA PHE A 54 -14.32 2.23 0.24
C PHE A 54 -14.93 0.94 -0.31
N LYS A 55 -16.26 0.88 -0.36
CA LYS A 55 -16.97 -0.20 -1.04
C LYS A 55 -17.45 0.30 -2.40
N ARG A 56 -17.25 -0.50 -3.44
CA ARG A 56 -17.77 -0.28 -4.78
C ARG A 56 -18.21 -1.61 -5.37
N ASP A 57 -19.40 -1.66 -5.96
CA ASP A 57 -19.94 -2.83 -6.64
C ASP A 57 -19.86 -4.13 -5.79
N GLY A 58 -20.11 -4.00 -4.48
CA GLY A 58 -20.04 -5.12 -3.53
C GLY A 58 -18.62 -5.56 -3.09
N GLN A 59 -17.57 -4.99 -3.70
CA GLN A 59 -16.18 -5.27 -3.34
C GLN A 59 -15.58 -4.13 -2.49
N ARG A 60 -14.64 -4.49 -1.61
CA ARG A 60 -13.84 -3.49 -0.88
C ARG A 60 -12.65 -3.09 -1.74
N VAL A 61 -12.51 -1.80 -1.97
CA VAL A 61 -11.41 -1.18 -2.73
C VAL A 61 -10.57 -0.34 -1.79
N PHE A 62 -9.26 -0.58 -1.76
CA PHE A 62 -8.31 0.21 -0.97
C PHE A 62 -7.70 1.31 -1.84
N THR A 63 -7.69 2.54 -1.34
CA THR A 63 -7.15 3.70 -2.07
C THR A 63 -5.63 3.62 -2.16
N ALA A 64 -5.01 4.37 -3.08
CA ALA A 64 -3.55 4.47 -3.16
C ALA A 64 -2.91 4.80 -1.79
N THR A 65 -3.50 5.74 -1.05
CA THR A 65 -3.05 6.10 0.31
C THR A 65 -3.19 4.93 1.29
N GLY A 66 -4.32 4.22 1.26
CA GLY A 66 -4.51 3.02 2.10
C GLY A 66 -3.48 1.93 1.78
N LEU A 67 -3.21 1.69 0.50
CA LEU A 67 -2.23 0.71 0.04
C LEU A 67 -0.81 1.10 0.43
N PHE A 68 -0.45 2.38 0.36
CA PHE A 68 0.83 2.89 0.83
C PHE A 68 1.05 2.57 2.32
N PHE A 69 0.07 2.84 3.17
CA PHE A 69 0.15 2.51 4.60
C PHE A 69 0.23 1.01 4.87
N ILE A 70 -0.53 0.19 4.13
CA ILE A 70 -0.48 -1.27 4.27
C ILE A 70 0.90 -1.80 3.86
N GLY A 71 1.48 -1.28 2.77
CA GLY A 71 2.83 -1.60 2.35
C GLY A 71 3.87 -1.23 3.43
N GLY A 72 3.78 -0.02 3.97
CA GLY A 72 4.66 0.42 5.07
C GLY A 72 4.54 -0.46 6.31
N MET A 73 3.31 -0.81 6.70
CA MET A 73 3.04 -1.72 7.82
C MET A 73 3.67 -3.09 7.60
N PHE A 74 3.60 -3.63 6.38
CA PHE A 74 4.24 -4.90 6.03
C PHE A 74 5.75 -4.85 6.26
N TYR A 75 6.45 -3.82 5.78
CA TYR A 75 7.89 -3.71 5.99
C TYR A 75 8.26 -3.48 7.46
N ALA A 76 7.45 -2.72 8.20
CA ALA A 76 7.67 -2.52 9.64
C ALA A 76 7.55 -3.85 10.42
N LEU A 77 6.51 -4.64 10.13
CA LEU A 77 6.32 -5.96 10.74
C LEU A 77 7.40 -6.95 10.29
N PHE A 78 7.80 -6.91 9.03
CA PHE A 78 8.88 -7.76 8.51
C PHE A 78 10.22 -7.44 9.19
N ALA A 79 10.56 -6.17 9.33
CA ALA A 79 11.76 -5.73 10.03
C ALA A 79 11.74 -6.15 11.51
N LEU A 80 10.60 -5.98 12.19
CA LEU A 80 10.41 -6.44 13.56
C LEU A 80 10.61 -7.96 13.68
N ALA A 81 10.00 -8.73 12.80
CA ALA A 81 10.13 -10.18 12.77
C ALA A 81 11.59 -10.63 12.55
N ALA A 82 12.30 -9.96 11.63
CA ALA A 82 13.71 -10.24 11.37
C ALA A 82 14.60 -9.94 12.58
N LEU A 83 14.35 -8.83 13.29
CA LEU A 83 15.07 -8.48 14.52
C LEU A 83 14.80 -9.48 15.64
N LEU A 84 13.54 -9.89 15.82
CA LEU A 84 13.17 -10.91 16.81
C LEU A 84 13.83 -12.26 16.49
N PHE A 85 13.83 -12.67 15.22
CA PHE A 85 14.51 -13.89 14.79
C PHE A 85 16.01 -13.82 15.06
N ALA A 86 16.66 -12.70 14.71
CA ALA A 86 18.08 -12.50 14.96
C ALA A 86 18.45 -12.46 16.46
N ALA A 87 17.52 -12.04 17.32
CA ALA A 87 17.72 -12.04 18.77
C ALA A 87 17.52 -13.42 19.42
N LEU A 88 16.82 -14.33 18.73
CA LEU A 88 16.52 -15.69 19.19
C LEU A 88 17.47 -16.75 18.61
N ALA A 89 18.18 -16.43 17.54
CA ALA A 89 19.16 -17.29 16.87
C ALA A 89 20.55 -17.20 17.53
#